data_AF-A0A7S0S941-F1
#
_entry.id   AF-A0A7S0S941-F1
#
_cell.length_a   1.000
_cell.length_b   1.000
_cell.length_c   1.000
_cell.angle_alpha   90.00
_cell.angle_beta   90.00
_cell.angle_gamma   90.00
#
_symmetry.space_group_name_H-M   'P 1'
#
loop_
_entity.id
_entity.type
_entity.pdbx_description
1 polymer ?
#
loop_
_entity_poly.entity_id
_entity_poly.type
_entity_poly.pdbx_seq_one_letter_code
_entity_poly.pdbx_strand_id
1 'polypeptide(L)'
;GKDHGVAVSNNDDDAAVCSSVRASDCVTSFDLVKLAATPLITVPFRYLVVHQMIPPARLEEILRDFPAALLSTALANKKNVEERDVRATGQVKGAYAKLIADVKSPEFRAALGRKVGMDLSKSFTRVTLRGACQPKPCGGEGSIHVDHKEKAVSVLMYLNQDWPTGEEGAGGHLLLLKKPPRKGLDALGVDNVIAEVPSYGGDMVAVV
;
A
#
# COMPACT_ATOMS: atom_id res chain seq x y z
N GLY A 1 32.40 -18.31 14.94
CA GLY A 1 31.26 -18.04 15.84
C GLY A 1 31.38 -16.64 16.37
N LYS A 2 30.55 -15.72 15.88
CA LYS A 2 30.24 -14.46 16.55
C LYS A 2 28.76 -14.20 16.32
N ASP A 3 27.98 -14.44 17.35
CA ASP A 3 26.58 -14.04 17.46
C ASP A 3 26.49 -12.52 17.37
N HIS A 4 25.63 -12.04 16.48
CA HIS A 4 25.13 -10.66 16.49
C HIS A 4 23.63 -10.75 16.79
N GLY A 5 23.32 -10.85 18.08
CA GLY A 5 21.96 -10.76 18.57
C GLY A 5 21.41 -9.36 18.31
N VAL A 6 20.48 -9.26 17.36
CA VAL A 6 19.60 -8.10 17.21
C VAL A 6 18.53 -8.21 18.28
N ALA A 7 18.59 -7.32 19.28
CA ALA A 7 17.50 -7.13 20.20
C ALA A 7 16.35 -6.46 19.45
N VAL A 8 15.34 -7.25 19.08
CA VAL A 8 14.04 -6.73 18.65
C VAL A 8 13.31 -6.30 19.92
N SER A 9 13.35 -5.01 20.24
CA SER A 9 12.39 -4.44 21.18
C SER A 9 11.04 -4.41 20.47
N ASN A 10 10.21 -5.42 20.73
CA ASN A 10 8.78 -5.29 20.48
C ASN A 10 8.30 -4.12 21.35
N ASN A 11 7.87 -3.03 20.74
CA ASN A 11 7.25 -1.93 21.47
C ASN A 11 5.95 -2.46 22.08
N ASP A 12 5.98 -2.70 23.39
CA ASP A 12 4.81 -3.01 24.22
C ASP A 12 3.79 -1.85 24.26
N ASP A 13 4.13 -0.69 23.69
CA ASP A 13 3.30 0.53 23.70
C ASP A 13 2.11 0.50 22.72
N ASP A 14 2.17 -0.26 21.61
CA ASP A 14 1.02 -0.37 20.69
C ASP A 14 -0.12 -1.22 21.29
N ALA A 15 0.21 -2.16 22.17
CA ALA A 15 -0.77 -2.96 22.90
C ALA A 15 -1.54 -2.13 23.96
N ALA A 16 -0.89 -1.09 24.50
CA ALA A 16 -1.50 -0.23 25.52
C ALA A 16 -2.60 0.68 24.94
N VAL A 17 -2.50 1.11 23.69
CA VAL A 17 -3.54 1.92 23.02
C VAL A 17 -4.80 1.09 22.70
N CYS A 18 -4.64 -0.21 22.46
CA CYS A 18 -5.76 -1.13 22.21
C CYS A 18 -6.46 -1.63 23.49
N SER A 19 -5.92 -1.40 24.70
CA SER A 19 -6.39 -2.11 25.90
C SER A 19 -7.79 -1.69 26.39
N SER A 20 -8.31 -0.55 25.94
CA SER A 20 -9.63 -0.02 26.31
C SER A 20 -10.66 -0.04 25.18
N VAL A 21 -10.28 -0.48 23.98
CA VAL A 21 -11.15 -0.54 22.79
C VAL A 21 -11.40 -2.01 22.46
N ARG A 22 -12.55 -2.38 21.86
CA ARG A 22 -12.73 -3.77 21.40
C ARG A 22 -11.59 -4.08 20.42
N ALA A 23 -11.03 -5.30 20.47
CA ALA A 23 -9.91 -5.68 19.59
C ALA A 23 -10.21 -5.55 18.08
N SER A 24 -11.49 -5.45 17.70
CA SER A 24 -11.96 -5.15 16.34
C SER A 24 -11.78 -3.70 15.91
N ASP A 25 -11.52 -2.78 16.84
CA ASP A 25 -11.64 -1.34 16.67
C ASP A 25 -10.26 -0.64 16.71
N CYS A 26 -9.19 -1.37 16.98
CA CYS A 26 -7.83 -0.83 16.94
C CYS A 26 -7.06 -1.31 15.71
N VAL A 27 -6.24 -0.43 15.13
CA VAL A 27 -5.37 -0.75 13.99
C VAL A 27 -4.16 -1.52 14.49
N THR A 28 -3.95 -2.72 13.97
CA THR A 28 -2.88 -3.63 14.40
C THR A 28 -2.11 -4.24 13.24
N SER A 29 -2.60 -4.09 12.01
CA SER A 29 -1.92 -4.56 10.80
C SER A 29 -0.74 -3.67 10.40
N PHE A 30 -0.70 -2.40 10.84
CA PHE A 30 0.34 -1.45 10.46
C PHE A 30 0.51 -0.32 11.48
N ASP A 31 1.65 0.35 11.41
CA ASP A 31 2.10 1.38 12.34
C ASP A 31 1.65 2.79 11.90
N LEU A 32 0.71 3.37 12.65
CA LEU A 32 0.23 4.74 12.42
C LEU A 32 1.21 5.83 12.89
N VAL A 33 2.13 5.51 13.80
CA VAL A 33 3.18 6.42 14.25
C VAL A 33 4.15 6.70 13.11
N LYS A 34 4.51 5.67 12.32
CA LYS A 34 5.31 5.84 11.10
C LYS A 34 4.65 6.77 10.09
N LEU A 35 3.34 6.62 9.86
CA LEU A 35 2.59 7.54 9.00
C LEU A 35 2.65 8.99 9.51
N ALA A 36 2.47 9.18 10.82
CA ALA A 36 2.53 10.51 11.42
C ALA A 36 3.93 11.15 11.25
N ALA A 37 5.00 10.38 11.45
CA ALA A 37 6.39 10.85 11.39
C ALA A 37 6.91 11.11 9.96
N THR A 38 6.43 10.39 8.94
CA THR A 38 6.96 10.43 7.57
C THR A 38 6.70 11.77 6.87
N PRO A 39 7.67 12.57 6.43
CA PRO A 39 7.39 13.87 5.81
C PRO A 39 6.45 13.81 4.59
N LEU A 40 5.56 14.81 4.46
CA LEU A 40 4.73 14.99 3.27
C LEU A 40 5.49 15.83 2.25
N ILE A 41 5.74 15.28 1.07
CA ILE A 41 6.30 16.03 -0.07
C ILE A 41 5.16 16.79 -0.72
N THR A 42 5.38 18.06 -1.07
CA THR A 42 4.31 18.97 -1.56
C THR A 42 4.51 19.47 -2.98
N VAL A 43 5.70 19.27 -3.56
CA VAL A 43 6.06 19.72 -4.91
C VAL A 43 6.52 18.50 -5.71
N PRO A 44 6.07 18.33 -6.98
CA PRO A 44 5.11 19.16 -7.73
C PRO A 44 3.64 18.93 -7.34
N PHE A 45 3.36 17.87 -6.59
CA PHE A 45 2.08 17.59 -5.96
C PHE A 45 2.34 16.86 -4.65
N ARG A 46 1.27 16.55 -3.92
CA ARG A 46 1.36 16.06 -2.56
C ARG A 46 1.43 14.54 -2.52
N TYR A 47 2.51 14.00 -1.97
CA TYR A 47 2.65 12.56 -1.78
C TYR A 47 3.58 12.23 -0.61
N LEU A 48 3.51 11.00 -0.11
CA LEU A 48 4.46 10.45 0.85
C LEU A 48 4.69 8.96 0.62
N VAL A 49 5.87 8.50 1.05
CA VAL A 49 6.27 7.07 1.03
C VAL A 49 6.65 6.68 2.45
N VAL A 50 5.89 5.76 3.04
CA VAL A 50 6.13 5.22 4.39
C VAL A 50 6.77 3.85 4.24
N HIS A 51 8.03 3.74 4.64
CA HIS A 51 8.74 2.47 4.58
C HIS A 51 8.40 1.56 5.75
N GLN A 52 8.19 0.27 5.47
CA GLN A 52 7.83 -0.77 6.45
C GLN A 52 6.69 -0.31 7.36
N MET A 53 5.65 0.29 6.76
CA MET A 53 4.44 0.66 7.47
C MET A 53 3.74 -0.57 8.05
N ILE A 54 3.76 -1.68 7.32
CA ILE A 54 3.47 -3.01 7.85
C ILE A 54 4.81 -3.61 8.32
N PRO A 55 4.98 -3.89 9.62
CA PRO A 55 6.20 -4.54 10.11
C PRO A 55 6.40 -5.93 9.46
N PRO A 56 7.65 -6.38 9.20
CA PRO A 56 7.94 -7.64 8.52
C PRO A 56 7.19 -8.85 9.10
N ALA A 57 7.20 -9.02 10.42
CA ALA A 57 6.49 -10.12 11.08
C ALA A 57 4.95 -10.08 10.84
N ARG A 58 4.36 -8.89 10.78
CA ARG A 58 2.93 -8.72 10.45
C ARG A 58 2.66 -8.97 8.97
N LEU A 59 3.59 -8.58 8.09
CA LEU A 59 3.49 -8.87 6.67
C LEU A 59 3.50 -10.39 6.44
N GLU A 60 4.38 -11.14 7.08
CA GLU A 60 4.41 -12.60 7.00
C GLU A 60 3.11 -13.25 7.47
N GLU A 61 2.51 -12.75 8.56
CA GLU A 61 1.19 -13.20 9.03
C GLU A 61 0.09 -12.94 7.99
N ILE A 62 0.05 -11.71 7.45
CA ILE A 62 -0.90 -11.31 6.40
C ILE A 62 -0.75 -12.21 5.17
N LEU A 63 0.49 -12.51 4.78
CA LEU A 63 0.79 -13.32 3.60
C LEU A 63 0.42 -14.79 3.75
N ARG A 64 0.50 -15.36 4.96
CA ARG A 64 -0.03 -16.71 5.24
C ARG A 64 -1.53 -16.84 4.98
N ASP A 65 -2.26 -15.74 5.14
CA ASP A 65 -3.70 -15.65 4.87
C ASP A 65 -4.03 -15.01 3.50
N PHE A 66 -3.02 -14.82 2.63
CA PHE A 66 -3.24 -14.20 1.32
C PHE A 66 -4.21 -15.03 0.45
N PRO A 67 -5.24 -14.42 -0.15
CA PRO A 67 -6.21 -15.16 -0.96
C PRO A 67 -5.57 -15.77 -2.22
N ALA A 68 -5.48 -17.10 -2.28
CA ALA A 68 -4.92 -17.80 -3.44
C ALA A 68 -5.63 -17.45 -4.76
N ALA A 69 -6.92 -17.10 -4.73
CA ALA A 69 -7.64 -16.64 -5.92
C ALA A 69 -7.04 -15.38 -6.56
N LEU A 70 -6.38 -14.50 -5.79
CA LEU A 70 -5.68 -13.33 -6.34
C LEU A 70 -4.45 -13.72 -7.16
N LEU A 71 -3.88 -14.91 -6.95
CA LEU A 71 -2.79 -15.46 -7.74
C LEU A 71 -3.28 -16.26 -8.96
N SER A 72 -4.58 -16.56 -9.02
CA SER A 72 -5.17 -17.30 -10.15
C SER A 72 -5.36 -16.41 -11.37
N THR A 73 -5.16 -16.95 -12.57
CA THR A 73 -5.33 -16.22 -13.85
C THR A 73 -6.69 -15.54 -14.01
N ALA A 74 -7.73 -16.01 -13.31
CA ALA A 74 -9.09 -15.47 -13.34
C ALA A 74 -9.22 -14.09 -12.67
N LEU A 75 -8.46 -13.83 -11.59
CA LEU A 75 -8.47 -12.54 -10.89
C LEU A 75 -7.15 -11.78 -11.06
N ALA A 76 -6.02 -12.48 -11.13
CA ALA A 76 -4.68 -11.93 -11.31
C ALA A 76 -4.56 -11.00 -12.53
N ASN A 77 -5.26 -11.33 -13.62
CA ASN A 77 -5.24 -10.55 -14.86
C ASN A 77 -6.22 -9.37 -14.87
N LYS A 78 -7.06 -9.20 -13.84
CA LYS A 78 -7.96 -8.06 -13.74
C LYS A 78 -7.21 -6.86 -13.16
N LYS A 79 -7.23 -5.75 -13.89
CA LYS A 79 -6.55 -4.49 -13.49
C LYS A 79 -7.01 -3.98 -12.11
N ASN A 80 -8.30 -4.17 -11.79
CA ASN A 80 -8.90 -3.79 -10.51
C ASN A 80 -9.80 -4.93 -10.04
N VAL A 81 -9.37 -5.72 -9.04
CA VAL A 81 -10.23 -6.70 -8.37
C VAL A 81 -10.89 -5.99 -7.19
N GLU A 82 -12.22 -5.96 -7.13
CA GLU A 82 -12.92 -5.32 -6.02
C GLU A 82 -12.86 -6.20 -4.77
N GLU A 83 -12.80 -5.59 -3.58
CA GLU A 83 -12.85 -6.30 -2.29
C GLU A 83 -13.99 -7.34 -2.24
N ARG A 84 -15.17 -6.97 -2.75
CA ARG A 84 -16.35 -7.85 -2.78
C ARG A 84 -16.11 -9.15 -3.57
N ASP A 85 -15.35 -9.07 -4.66
CA ASP A 85 -15.12 -10.21 -5.55
C ASP A 85 -14.19 -11.22 -4.86
N VAL A 86 -13.21 -10.73 -4.11
CA VAL A 86 -12.31 -11.58 -3.31
C VAL A 86 -13.04 -12.15 -2.10
N ARG A 87 -13.92 -11.39 -1.45
CA ARG A 87 -14.77 -11.92 -0.36
C ARG A 87 -15.67 -13.05 -0.83
N ALA A 88 -16.21 -12.95 -2.05
CA ALA A 88 -17.06 -13.98 -2.64
C ALA A 88 -16.35 -15.33 -2.83
N THR A 89 -15.01 -15.38 -2.82
CA THR A 89 -14.26 -16.65 -2.89
C THR A 89 -14.20 -17.38 -1.55
N GLY A 90 -14.59 -16.75 -0.44
CA GLY A 90 -14.48 -17.30 0.91
C GLY A 90 -13.05 -17.35 1.46
N GLN A 91 -12.07 -16.74 0.77
CA GLN A 91 -10.65 -16.82 1.13
C GLN A 91 -10.15 -15.61 1.93
N VAL A 92 -11.00 -14.63 2.23
CA VAL A 92 -10.64 -13.48 3.08
C VAL A 92 -10.77 -13.89 4.55
N LYS A 93 -9.64 -14.13 5.21
CA LYS A 93 -9.59 -14.64 6.60
C LYS A 93 -8.39 -14.09 7.38
N GLY A 94 -8.40 -14.35 8.69
CA GLY A 94 -7.25 -14.13 9.58
C GLY A 94 -6.61 -12.74 9.48
N ALA A 95 -5.28 -12.71 9.38
CA ALA A 95 -4.52 -11.46 9.36
C ALA A 95 -4.81 -10.62 8.10
N TYR A 96 -5.11 -11.27 6.97
CA TYR A 96 -5.50 -10.57 5.74
C TYR A 96 -6.87 -9.88 5.87
N ALA A 97 -7.84 -10.54 6.51
CA ALA A 97 -9.13 -9.92 6.82
C ALA A 97 -8.99 -8.71 7.76
N LYS A 98 -8.08 -8.81 8.75
CA LYS A 98 -7.76 -7.71 9.66
C LYS A 98 -7.13 -6.53 8.91
N LEU A 99 -6.21 -6.78 7.98
CA LEU A 99 -5.64 -5.72 7.15
C LEU A 99 -6.73 -4.94 6.38
N ILE A 100 -7.67 -5.63 5.75
CA ILE A 100 -8.77 -4.97 5.03
C ILE A 100 -9.64 -4.14 5.97
N ALA A 101 -9.90 -4.64 7.18
CA ALA A 101 -10.65 -3.88 8.20
C ALA A 101 -9.88 -2.62 8.63
N ASP A 102 -8.58 -2.74 8.89
CA ASP A 102 -7.71 -1.66 9.34
C ASP A 102 -7.56 -0.57 8.28
N VAL A 103 -7.42 -0.92 7.01
CA VAL A 103 -7.40 0.04 5.89
C VAL A 103 -8.72 0.81 5.77
N LYS A 104 -9.84 0.24 6.25
CA LYS A 104 -11.17 0.87 6.22
C LYS A 104 -11.53 1.56 7.54
N SER A 105 -10.67 1.46 8.54
CA SER A 105 -10.91 1.95 9.89
C SER A 105 -11.02 3.48 9.94
N PRO A 106 -11.88 4.02 10.82
CA PRO A 106 -11.90 5.45 11.13
C PRO A 106 -10.54 5.99 11.59
N GLU A 107 -9.75 5.18 12.31
CA GLU A 107 -8.47 5.53 12.89
C GLU A 107 -7.43 5.81 11.79
N PHE A 108 -7.30 4.89 10.83
CA PHE A 108 -6.41 5.09 9.68
C PHE A 108 -6.87 6.28 8.83
N ARG A 109 -8.19 6.41 8.60
CA ARG A 109 -8.76 7.55 7.87
C ARG A 109 -8.43 8.88 8.55
N ALA A 110 -8.56 8.96 9.87
CA ALA A 110 -8.25 10.15 10.64
C ALA A 110 -6.75 10.45 10.65
N ALA A 111 -5.90 9.42 10.76
CA ALA A 111 -4.44 9.58 10.70
C ALA A 111 -4.00 10.14 9.33
N LEU A 112 -4.54 9.58 8.24
CA LEU A 112 -4.27 10.06 6.89
C LEU A 112 -4.79 11.49 6.68
N GLY A 113 -6.01 11.78 7.12
CA GLY A 113 -6.60 13.12 7.05
C GLY A 113 -5.77 14.18 7.77
N ARG A 114 -5.31 13.89 9.01
CA ARG A 114 -4.34 14.75 9.71
C ARG A 114 -3.06 14.93 8.91
N LYS A 115 -2.52 13.84 8.34
CA LYS A 115 -1.27 13.87 7.58
C LYS A 115 -1.35 14.78 6.35
N VAL A 116 -2.48 14.74 5.67
CA VAL A 116 -2.71 15.51 4.44
C VAL A 116 -3.53 16.78 4.69
N GLY A 117 -3.78 17.17 5.94
CA GLY A 117 -4.53 18.38 6.28
C GLY A 117 -5.93 18.43 5.66
N MET A 118 -6.61 17.28 5.57
CA MET A 118 -7.98 17.15 5.03
C MET A 118 -8.88 16.43 6.03
N ASP A 119 -10.13 16.88 6.15
CA ASP A 119 -11.15 16.10 6.86
C ASP A 119 -11.66 14.99 5.94
N LEU A 120 -11.27 13.75 6.23
CA LEU A 120 -11.69 12.57 5.50
C LEU A 120 -12.87 11.85 6.17
N SER A 121 -13.42 12.33 7.30
CA SER A 121 -14.41 11.59 8.11
C SER A 121 -15.64 11.11 7.33
N LYS A 122 -16.05 11.85 6.29
CA LYS A 122 -17.19 11.53 5.41
C LYS A 122 -16.81 10.85 4.10
N SER A 123 -15.52 10.60 3.87
CA SER A 123 -15.03 10.00 2.63
C SER A 123 -15.31 8.50 2.60
N PHE A 124 -15.75 8.01 1.43
CA PHE A 124 -15.90 6.58 1.18
C PHE A 124 -14.52 5.94 0.92
N THR A 125 -14.22 4.84 1.62
CA THR A 125 -13.02 4.04 1.37
C THR A 125 -13.32 2.92 0.37
N ARG A 126 -12.79 3.05 -0.85
CA ARG A 126 -12.80 1.96 -1.85
C ARG A 126 -11.50 1.18 -1.78
N VAL A 127 -11.59 -0.15 -1.63
CA VAL A 127 -10.43 -1.04 -1.63
C VAL A 127 -10.46 -1.90 -2.89
N THR A 128 -9.38 -1.81 -3.67
CA THR A 128 -9.09 -2.76 -4.75
C THR A 128 -7.89 -3.61 -4.36
N LEU A 129 -7.93 -4.88 -4.74
CA LEU A 129 -6.91 -5.86 -4.44
C LEU A 129 -6.22 -6.26 -5.74
N ARG A 130 -4.94 -6.60 -5.66
CA ARG A 130 -4.14 -7.06 -6.79
C ARG A 130 -3.29 -8.25 -6.37
N GLY A 131 -3.20 -9.24 -7.25
CA GLY A 131 -2.18 -10.29 -7.15
C GLY A 131 -1.11 -10.10 -8.22
N ALA A 132 -0.43 -11.19 -8.59
CA ALA A 132 0.56 -11.16 -9.65
C ALA A 132 -0.06 -10.67 -10.95
N CYS A 133 0.55 -9.69 -11.62
CA CYS A 133 0.07 -9.28 -12.93
C CYS A 133 1.21 -9.05 -13.91
N GLN A 134 0.99 -9.50 -15.14
CA GLN A 134 1.92 -9.32 -16.24
C GLN A 134 2.08 -7.83 -16.58
N PRO A 135 3.26 -7.40 -17.09
CA PRO A 135 3.53 -6.00 -17.47
C PRO A 135 2.43 -5.39 -18.34
N LYS A 136 1.81 -6.20 -19.21
CA LYS A 136 0.52 -5.87 -19.84
C LYS A 136 -0.53 -6.88 -19.37
N PRO A 137 -1.70 -6.44 -18.88
CA PRO A 137 -2.25 -5.08 -18.95
C PRO A 137 -1.96 -4.18 -17.72
N CYS A 138 -1.20 -4.64 -16.72
CA CYS A 138 -1.17 -3.97 -15.42
C CYS A 138 -0.15 -2.85 -15.26
N GLY A 139 0.82 -2.72 -16.17
CA GLY A 139 1.90 -1.73 -16.10
C GLY A 139 2.31 -1.20 -17.47
N GLY A 140 3.49 -0.58 -17.51
CA GLY A 140 4.07 0.05 -18.71
C GLY A 140 3.43 1.39 -19.08
N GLU A 141 3.91 2.01 -20.15
CA GLU A 141 3.49 3.37 -20.56
C GLU A 141 1.98 3.51 -20.79
N GLY A 142 1.32 2.47 -21.30
CA GLY A 142 -0.14 2.47 -21.49
C GLY A 142 -0.95 2.48 -20.19
N SER A 143 -0.31 2.28 -19.04
CA SER A 143 -0.93 2.33 -17.71
C SER A 143 -0.80 3.69 -17.03
N ILE A 144 -0.05 4.64 -17.60
CA ILE A 144 0.13 5.97 -17.04
C ILE A 144 -1.21 6.70 -16.99
N HIS A 145 -1.57 7.21 -15.81
CA HIS A 145 -2.81 7.95 -15.61
C HIS A 145 -2.64 8.95 -14.48
N VAL A 146 -3.47 9.99 -14.52
CA VAL A 146 -3.81 10.76 -13.33
C VAL A 146 -5.03 10.09 -12.71
N ASP A 147 -5.04 10.00 -11.40
CA ASP A 147 -6.17 9.44 -10.68
C ASP A 147 -7.46 10.26 -10.90
N HIS A 148 -8.61 9.61 -10.74
CA HIS A 148 -9.89 10.28 -10.94
C HIS A 148 -10.07 11.44 -9.94
N LYS A 149 -10.56 12.58 -10.42
CA LYS A 149 -10.74 13.83 -9.64
C LYS A 149 -11.59 13.72 -8.37
N GLU A 150 -12.35 12.64 -8.23
CA GLU A 150 -13.20 12.37 -7.07
C GLU A 150 -12.44 11.68 -5.92
N LYS A 151 -11.21 11.21 -6.18
CA LYS A 151 -10.35 10.66 -5.13
C LYS A 151 -9.75 11.81 -4.34
N ALA A 152 -10.04 11.86 -3.04
CA ALA A 152 -9.41 12.81 -2.12
C ALA A 152 -7.96 12.41 -1.80
N VAL A 153 -7.72 11.10 -1.65
CA VAL A 153 -6.38 10.52 -1.43
C VAL A 153 -6.37 9.11 -2.04
N SER A 154 -5.29 8.77 -2.73
CA SER A 154 -5.00 7.42 -3.20
C SER A 154 -3.92 6.79 -2.35
N VAL A 155 -4.14 5.57 -1.88
CA VAL A 155 -3.19 4.81 -1.08
C VAL A 155 -2.86 3.49 -1.79
N LEU A 156 -1.58 3.17 -1.87
CA LEU A 156 -1.05 1.89 -2.32
C LEU A 156 -0.26 1.27 -1.18
N MET A 157 -0.56 0.02 -0.83
CA MET A 157 0.21 -0.78 0.13
C MET A 157 0.78 -1.99 -0.58
N TYR A 158 2.09 -2.19 -0.48
CA TYR A 158 2.78 -3.32 -1.08
C TYR A 158 2.79 -4.50 -0.11
N LEU A 159 2.41 -5.67 -0.61
CA LEU A 159 2.46 -6.93 0.16
C LEU A 159 3.47 -7.90 -0.45
N ASN A 160 4.43 -7.43 -1.23
CA ASN A 160 5.38 -8.31 -1.89
C ASN A 160 6.33 -8.91 -0.85
N GLN A 161 6.40 -10.25 -0.76
CA GLN A 161 7.22 -10.94 0.25
C GLN A 161 8.71 -10.66 0.05
N ASP A 162 9.20 -10.92 -1.16
CA ASP A 162 10.53 -10.62 -1.64
C ASP A 162 10.40 -10.06 -3.06
N TRP A 163 10.93 -8.86 -3.29
CA TRP A 163 11.04 -8.34 -4.66
C TRP A 163 12.41 -8.77 -5.20
N PRO A 164 12.49 -9.37 -6.40
CA PRO A 164 13.78 -9.80 -6.95
C PRO A 164 14.77 -8.63 -7.00
N THR A 165 16.07 -8.92 -6.85
CA THR A 165 17.14 -7.93 -7.03
C THR A 165 17.74 -8.06 -8.43
N GLY A 166 18.33 -6.98 -8.97
CA GLY A 166 18.93 -6.99 -10.30
C GLY A 166 17.89 -6.84 -11.41
N GLU A 167 18.17 -7.38 -12.60
CA GLU A 167 17.31 -7.21 -13.79
C GLU A 167 15.91 -7.81 -13.61
N GLU A 168 15.78 -8.91 -12.86
CA GLU A 168 14.49 -9.53 -12.53
C GLU A 168 13.62 -8.64 -11.63
N GLY A 169 14.26 -7.73 -10.89
CA GLY A 169 13.65 -6.76 -9.98
C GLY A 169 13.32 -5.42 -10.61
N ALA A 170 13.80 -5.14 -11.82
CA ALA A 170 13.74 -3.81 -12.44
C ALA A 170 12.32 -3.38 -12.85
N GLY A 171 11.31 -4.24 -12.68
CA GLY A 171 9.91 -3.96 -12.98
C GLY A 171 9.07 -3.63 -11.75
N GLY A 172 7.81 -3.24 -11.99
CA GLY A 172 6.76 -3.20 -10.96
C GLY A 172 6.80 -2.03 -9.98
N HIS A 173 7.85 -1.20 -10.00
CA HIS A 173 7.97 0.02 -9.19
C HIS A 173 6.90 1.05 -9.57
N LEU A 174 6.44 1.82 -8.59
CA LEU A 174 5.57 2.97 -8.87
C LEU A 174 6.44 4.15 -9.29
N LEU A 175 6.19 4.64 -10.51
CA LEU A 175 6.77 5.89 -10.98
C LEU A 175 5.79 7.03 -10.74
N LEU A 176 6.22 8.03 -10.01
CA LEU A 176 5.52 9.30 -9.89
C LEU A 176 6.09 10.26 -10.93
N LEU A 177 5.21 10.85 -11.73
CA LEU A 177 5.60 11.73 -12.83
C LEU A 177 5.18 13.17 -12.55
N LYS A 178 6.07 14.14 -12.82
CA LYS A 178 5.80 15.58 -12.65
C LYS A 178 4.60 16.05 -13.46
N LYS A 179 4.41 15.48 -14.66
CA LYS A 179 3.36 15.84 -15.60
C LYS A 179 2.85 14.58 -16.32
N PRO A 180 1.57 14.55 -16.72
CA PRO A 180 1.07 13.48 -17.58
C PRO A 180 1.80 13.51 -18.93
N PRO A 181 2.04 12.34 -19.54
CA PRO A 181 2.73 12.27 -20.81
C PRO A 181 1.90 12.93 -21.93
N ARG A 182 2.60 13.64 -22.82
CA ARG A 182 1.99 14.15 -24.06
C ARG A 182 2.05 13.05 -25.12
N LYS A 183 1.00 12.94 -25.92
CA LYS A 183 0.95 11.98 -27.03
C LYS A 183 2.15 12.21 -27.96
N GLY A 184 2.96 11.16 -28.19
CA GLY A 184 4.14 11.22 -29.06
C GLY A 184 5.42 11.76 -28.40
N LEU A 185 5.43 11.97 -27.08
CA LEU A 185 6.64 12.27 -26.31
C LEU A 185 7.04 11.06 -25.46
N ASP A 186 8.33 10.92 -25.17
CA ASP A 186 8.81 9.95 -24.19
C ASP A 186 8.22 10.29 -22.81
N ALA A 187 7.30 9.45 -22.37
CA ALA A 187 6.56 9.61 -21.12
C ALA A 187 7.46 9.50 -19.89
N LEU A 188 8.56 8.75 -20.02
CA LEU A 188 9.48 8.36 -18.97
C LEU A 188 10.83 9.08 -19.06
N GLY A 189 10.91 10.16 -19.85
CA GLY A 189 12.09 11.01 -19.88
C GLY A 189 12.53 11.37 -18.46
N VAL A 190 13.84 11.27 -18.19
CA VAL A 190 14.43 11.35 -16.84
C VAL A 190 13.99 12.58 -16.04
N ASP A 191 13.70 13.70 -16.71
CA ASP A 191 13.26 14.95 -16.08
C ASP A 191 11.78 14.93 -15.63
N ASN A 192 11.00 13.95 -16.08
CA ASN A 192 9.59 13.80 -15.74
C ASN A 192 9.37 12.84 -14.56
N VAL A 193 10.27 11.89 -14.32
CA VAL A 193 10.20 10.99 -13.15
C VAL A 193 10.67 11.75 -11.91
N ILE A 194 9.79 11.89 -10.92
CA ILE A 194 10.09 12.64 -9.68
C ILE A 194 10.32 11.72 -8.48
N ALA A 195 9.82 10.49 -8.56
CA ALA A 195 10.09 9.44 -7.59
C ALA A 195 9.89 8.09 -8.27
N GLU A 196 10.79 7.18 -7.95
CA GLU A 196 10.64 5.77 -8.19
C GLU A 196 10.49 5.12 -6.82
N VAL A 197 9.33 4.50 -6.58
CA VAL A 197 9.05 3.82 -5.31
C VAL A 197 9.16 2.33 -5.54
N PRO A 198 10.19 1.68 -4.93
CA PRO A 198 10.33 0.24 -4.99
C PRO A 198 9.10 -0.44 -4.38
N SER A 199 8.75 -1.58 -4.95
CA SER A 199 7.55 -2.33 -4.56
C SER A 199 7.85 -3.24 -3.37
N TYR A 200 8.53 -2.73 -2.34
CA TYR A 200 8.95 -3.51 -1.18
C TYR A 200 7.79 -3.82 -0.25
N GLY A 201 7.76 -5.04 0.26
CA GLY A 201 6.76 -5.50 1.20
C GLY A 201 6.63 -4.60 2.43
N GLY A 202 5.41 -4.20 2.71
CA GLY A 202 5.04 -3.38 3.85
C GLY A 202 5.18 -1.87 3.64
N ASP A 203 5.67 -1.43 2.48
CA ASP A 203 5.70 -0.01 2.14
C ASP A 203 4.30 0.49 1.77
N MET A 204 4.03 1.74 2.12
CA MET A 204 2.82 2.46 1.74
C MET A 204 3.17 3.73 0.97
N VAL A 205 2.45 3.99 -0.12
CA VAL A 205 2.47 5.28 -0.82
C VAL A 205 1.10 5.93 -0.68
N ALA A 206 1.07 7.22 -0.36
CA ALA A 206 -0.14 8.03 -0.45
C ALA A 206 0.08 9.20 -1.41
N VAL A 207 -0.88 9.45 -2.30
CA VAL A 207 -0.91 10.56 -3.26
C VAL A 207 -2.21 11.33 -3.07
N VAL A 208 -2.13 12.66 -3.05
CA VAL A 208 -3.26 13.58 -2.80
C VAL A 208 -3.50 14.45 -4.04
#